data_AF-A0A7L4K796-F1
#
_entry.id   AF-A0A7L4K796-F1
#
_cell.length_a   1.000
_cell.length_b   1.000
_cell.length_c   1.000
_cell.angle_alpha   90.00
_cell.angle_beta   90.00
_cell.angle_gamma   90.00
#
_symmetry.space_group_name_H-M   'P 1'
#
loop_
_entity.id
_entity.type
_entity.pdbx_description
1 polymer ?
#
loop_
_entity_poly.entity_id
_entity_poly.type
_entity_poly.pdbx_seq_one_letter_code
_entity_poly.pdbx_strand_id
1 'polypeptide(L)'
;WEQVESLYPCPGWVELDPEVLWSQFVGVTKEAVQAAGLHMRQIAGLGISTQRATFITWHKRTGKPFHNFISWQDLRSAELVNSWNKSFLLKVIHVIFTVLHFLTRNDRYLAASFLTFSTHQTSMKLSWVFKNIHEAEEAAKRNNCCFGTVDTWLLYRLTKGSVYATDYSNASATGIFDPFMKCWNSGLCYLLSIPMSIYPPVKDTSFNFGSADSEIFGVTVPIMAMVADQQAAVFGECCFHPGDVKVTMGTGGFWNVNTGEHAFASQTDLYPLIGWKIGKEFVYLAEGCMTDIGTAIKWAQDINLFTSVDETEKMAQSVADSQGVCFVPGFQVSLNDPYLGACFTGLKPSTTRNHLVRAILESVAFRNKQLYDIIVKNVRIPLQTIRADGGVSNNSFVMQMTSDLINKKIEKPANADMSSLGAAFLAGLASGMYTLK
;
A
#
# COMPACT_ATOMS: atom_id res chain seq x y z
N TRP A 1 15.91 12.07 -7.20
CA TRP A 1 14.57 11.46 -7.28
C TRP A 1 13.87 12.07 -8.47
N GLU A 2 13.28 11.25 -9.32
CA GLU A 2 12.35 11.72 -10.36
C GLU A 2 10.93 11.36 -9.94
N GLN A 3 10.00 12.30 -10.15
CA GLN A 3 8.59 12.06 -9.87
C GLN A 3 7.91 11.46 -11.09
N VAL A 4 7.13 10.39 -10.88
CA VAL A 4 6.27 9.83 -11.93
C VAL A 4 5.01 10.69 -12.03
N GLU A 5 4.74 11.22 -13.22
CA GLU A 5 3.54 12.01 -13.47
C GLU A 5 2.30 11.13 -13.54
N SER A 6 1.24 11.56 -12.85
CA SER A 6 -0.07 10.93 -12.92
C SER A 6 -0.93 11.58 -14.01
N LEU A 7 -1.59 10.74 -14.79
CA LEU A 7 -2.56 11.14 -15.80
C LEU A 7 -3.96 11.13 -15.20
N TYR A 8 -4.78 12.11 -15.56
CA TYR A 8 -6.17 12.23 -15.10
C TYR A 8 -7.13 12.33 -16.29
N PRO A 9 -7.40 11.22 -17.01
CA PRO A 9 -8.23 11.24 -18.23
C PRO A 9 -9.67 11.69 -17.98
N CYS A 10 -10.20 11.34 -16.80
CA CYS A 10 -11.55 11.64 -16.33
C CYS A 10 -11.53 11.97 -14.83
N PRO A 11 -12.54 12.68 -14.30
CA PRO A 11 -12.67 12.89 -12.86
C PRO A 11 -12.61 11.57 -12.08
N GLY A 12 -11.72 11.51 -11.08
CA GLY A 12 -11.50 10.33 -10.25
C GLY A 12 -10.67 9.22 -10.90
N TRP A 13 -10.29 9.34 -12.18
CA TRP A 13 -9.42 8.38 -12.85
C TRP A 13 -7.97 8.82 -12.67
N VAL A 14 -7.11 7.87 -12.34
CA VAL A 14 -5.69 8.10 -12.10
C VAL A 14 -4.91 7.00 -12.80
N GLU A 15 -4.14 7.40 -13.82
CA GLU A 15 -3.37 6.48 -14.66
C GLU A 15 -1.88 6.83 -14.68
N LEU A 16 -1.03 5.89 -15.05
CA LEU A 16 0.39 6.12 -15.32
C LEU A 16 0.77 5.53 -16.68
N ASP A 17 1.49 6.29 -17.49
CA ASP A 17 2.00 5.79 -18.76
C ASP A 17 3.10 4.73 -18.50
N PRO A 18 2.95 3.49 -19.02
CA PRO A 18 3.89 2.40 -18.76
C PRO A 18 5.27 2.60 -19.39
N GLU A 19 5.38 3.37 -20.47
CA GLU A 19 6.66 3.68 -21.12
C GLU A 19 7.37 4.83 -20.42
N VAL A 20 6.64 5.85 -19.96
CA VAL A 20 7.22 6.92 -19.12
C VAL A 20 7.77 6.33 -17.83
N LEU A 21 6.98 5.54 -17.09
CA LEU A 21 7.42 4.87 -15.87
C LEU A 21 8.67 4.00 -16.12
N TRP A 22 8.68 3.23 -17.22
CA TRP A 22 9.81 2.38 -17.58
C TRP A 22 11.08 3.18 -17.87
N SER A 23 10.98 4.21 -18.70
CA SER A 23 12.13 5.05 -19.09
C SER A 23 12.73 5.78 -17.88
N GLN A 24 11.89 6.35 -17.02
CA GLN A 24 12.31 6.96 -15.76
C GLN A 24 12.99 5.94 -14.85
N PHE A 25 12.38 4.77 -14.64
CA PHE A 25 12.96 3.70 -13.82
C PHE A 25 14.38 3.30 -14.28
N VAL A 26 14.58 3.11 -15.59
CA VAL A 26 15.90 2.79 -16.16
C VAL A 26 16.88 3.96 -16.00
N GLY A 27 16.41 5.20 -16.26
CA GLY A 27 17.20 6.43 -16.13
C GLY A 27 17.73 6.62 -14.71
N VAL A 28 16.84 6.68 -13.72
CA VAL A 28 17.21 6.89 -12.31
C VAL A 28 18.10 5.76 -11.77
N THR A 29 17.92 4.53 -12.24
CA THR A 29 18.79 3.42 -11.84
C THR A 29 20.22 3.63 -12.34
N LYS A 30 20.39 4.04 -13.61
CA LYS A 30 21.72 4.35 -14.18
C LYS A 30 22.37 5.55 -13.48
N GLU A 31 21.59 6.60 -13.25
CA GLU A 31 22.06 7.81 -12.56
C GLU A 31 22.47 7.52 -11.12
N ALA A 32 21.71 6.71 -10.38
CA ALA A 32 22.05 6.35 -9.01
C ALA A 32 23.39 5.60 -8.93
N VAL A 33 23.62 4.65 -9.84
CA VAL A 33 24.89 3.91 -9.91
C VAL A 33 26.05 4.85 -10.28
N GLN A 34 25.83 5.76 -11.23
CA GLN A 34 26.83 6.76 -11.62
C GLN A 34 27.14 7.74 -10.48
N ALA A 35 26.13 8.23 -9.78
CA ALA A 35 26.27 9.15 -8.65
C ALA A 35 27.01 8.50 -7.48
N ALA A 36 26.89 7.18 -7.31
CA ALA A 36 27.67 6.40 -6.35
C ALA A 36 29.15 6.21 -6.78
N GLY A 37 29.55 6.64 -7.98
CA GLY A 37 30.89 6.41 -8.52
C GLY A 37 31.16 4.94 -8.88
N LEU A 38 30.10 4.17 -9.12
CA LEU A 38 30.17 2.74 -9.42
C LEU A 38 29.87 2.46 -10.89
N HIS A 39 30.28 1.28 -11.35
CA HIS A 39 29.83 0.72 -12.63
C HIS A 39 28.73 -0.31 -12.41
N MET A 40 27.82 -0.45 -13.38
CA MET A 40 26.72 -1.41 -13.29
C MET A 40 27.20 -2.87 -13.09
N ARG A 41 28.36 -3.23 -13.64
CA ARG A 41 29.00 -4.55 -13.43
C ARG A 41 29.37 -4.85 -11.97
N GLN A 42 29.38 -3.84 -11.10
CA GLN A 42 29.66 -3.99 -9.67
C GLN A 42 28.38 -4.21 -8.85
N ILE A 43 27.21 -4.16 -9.47
CA ILE A 43 25.92 -4.37 -8.79
C ILE A 43 25.70 -5.87 -8.60
N ALA A 44 25.74 -6.31 -7.34
CA ALA A 44 25.56 -7.72 -6.98
C ALA A 44 24.12 -8.21 -7.15
N GLY A 45 23.14 -7.32 -7.04
CA GLY A 45 21.73 -7.64 -7.25
C GLY A 45 20.83 -6.41 -7.14
N LEU A 46 19.69 -6.49 -7.82
CA LEU A 46 18.63 -5.49 -7.82
C LEU A 46 17.46 -5.98 -6.96
N GLY A 47 17.03 -5.15 -6.01
CA GLY A 47 15.77 -5.31 -5.30
C GLY A 47 14.75 -4.32 -5.83
N ILE A 48 13.53 -4.78 -6.12
CA ILE A 48 12.45 -3.96 -6.67
C ILE A 48 11.41 -3.72 -5.58
N SER A 49 11.19 -2.44 -5.24
CA SER A 49 10.07 -2.01 -4.40
C SER A 49 9.12 -1.13 -5.20
N THR A 50 7.82 -1.38 -5.09
CA THR A 50 6.81 -0.66 -5.88
C THR A 50 5.56 -0.32 -5.07
N GLN A 51 4.88 0.75 -5.49
CA GLN A 51 3.53 1.05 -5.03
C GLN A 51 2.60 -0.15 -5.26
N ARG A 52 1.74 -0.40 -4.27
CA ARG A 52 0.79 -1.52 -4.26
C ARG A 52 -0.43 -1.23 -5.13
N ALA A 53 -1.16 -2.28 -5.51
CA ALA A 53 -2.47 -2.26 -6.16
C ALA A 53 -2.61 -1.51 -7.51
N THR A 54 -1.61 -0.73 -7.92
CA THR A 54 -1.46 -0.20 -9.27
C THR A 54 -1.10 -1.35 -10.21
N PHE A 55 -1.88 -1.52 -11.29
CA PHE A 55 -1.76 -2.68 -12.17
C PHE A 55 -1.93 -2.35 -13.64
N ILE A 56 -1.50 -3.29 -14.48
CA ILE A 56 -1.64 -3.24 -15.92
C ILE A 56 -1.98 -4.63 -16.46
N THR A 57 -2.59 -4.67 -17.64
CA THR A 57 -2.74 -5.91 -18.42
C THR A 57 -2.09 -5.74 -19.79
N TRP A 58 -1.49 -6.81 -20.31
CA TRP A 58 -0.80 -6.80 -21.60
C TRP A 58 -0.95 -8.11 -22.35
N HIS A 59 -0.74 -8.05 -23.65
CA HIS A 59 -0.82 -9.22 -24.51
C HIS A 59 0.45 -10.08 -24.37
N LYS A 60 0.27 -11.33 -23.97
CA LYS A 60 1.33 -12.29 -23.58
C LYS A 60 2.43 -12.46 -24.64
N ARG A 61 2.07 -12.45 -25.93
CA ARG A 61 3.01 -12.69 -27.03
C ARG A 61 3.74 -11.44 -27.51
N THR A 62 3.12 -10.27 -27.39
CA THR A 62 3.64 -9.03 -27.97
C THR A 62 4.20 -8.09 -26.93
N GLY A 63 3.91 -8.32 -25.64
CA GLY A 63 4.27 -7.41 -24.56
C GLY A 63 3.47 -6.10 -24.57
N LYS A 64 2.57 -5.89 -25.54
CA LYS A 64 1.84 -4.63 -25.70
C LYS A 64 0.77 -4.48 -24.61
N PRO A 65 0.81 -3.40 -23.80
CA PRO A 65 -0.27 -3.10 -22.85
C PRO A 65 -1.61 -2.85 -23.54
N PHE A 66 -2.70 -3.27 -22.90
CA PHE A 66 -4.06 -2.94 -23.36
C PHE A 66 -4.52 -1.55 -22.90
N HIS A 67 -3.90 -1.03 -21.84
CA HIS A 67 -4.21 0.25 -21.23
C HIS A 67 -2.99 0.76 -20.44
N ASN A 68 -3.04 2.03 -20.00
CA ASN A 68 -2.09 2.58 -19.04
C ASN A 68 -2.18 1.85 -17.69
N PHE A 69 -1.19 2.00 -16.81
CA PHE A 69 -1.37 1.56 -15.43
C PHE A 69 -2.59 2.24 -14.81
N ILE A 70 -3.45 1.45 -14.16
CA ILE A 70 -4.55 1.98 -13.36
C ILE A 70 -4.08 2.06 -11.92
N SER A 71 -4.03 3.27 -11.36
CA SER A 71 -3.45 3.55 -10.04
C SER A 71 -4.27 2.96 -8.88
N TRP A 72 -3.64 2.76 -7.73
CA TRP A 72 -4.32 2.45 -6.47
C TRP A 72 -5.31 3.54 -6.03
N GLN A 73 -5.12 4.78 -6.48
CA GLN A 73 -5.99 5.93 -6.20
C GLN A 73 -7.22 5.99 -7.11
N ASP A 74 -7.25 5.21 -8.19
CA ASP A 74 -8.26 5.30 -9.23
C ASP A 74 -9.65 4.87 -8.72
N LEU A 75 -10.67 5.69 -9.03
CA LEU A 75 -12.05 5.52 -8.59
C LEU A 75 -12.99 5.05 -9.71
N ARG A 76 -12.49 4.65 -10.89
CA ARG A 76 -13.35 4.25 -12.04
C ARG A 76 -14.27 3.08 -11.73
N SER A 77 -13.92 2.27 -10.74
CA SER A 77 -14.70 1.13 -10.28
C SER A 77 -15.71 1.47 -9.17
N ALA A 78 -15.88 2.75 -8.79
CA ALA A 78 -16.73 3.15 -7.67
C ALA A 78 -18.19 2.70 -7.81
N GLU A 79 -18.79 2.85 -9.01
CA GLU A 79 -20.16 2.38 -9.26
C GLU A 79 -20.27 0.85 -9.14
N LEU A 80 -19.26 0.14 -9.66
CA LEU A 80 -19.20 -1.32 -9.60
C LEU A 80 -19.05 -1.80 -8.14
N VAL A 81 -18.19 -1.15 -7.36
CA VAL A 81 -18.01 -1.39 -5.91
C VAL A 81 -19.32 -1.17 -5.16
N ASN A 82 -19.98 -0.03 -5.37
CA ASN A 82 -21.24 0.31 -4.72
C ASN A 82 -22.35 -0.69 -5.07
N SER A 83 -22.43 -1.10 -6.34
CA SER A 83 -23.40 -2.12 -6.80
C SER A 83 -23.16 -3.48 -6.12
N TRP A 84 -21.90 -3.96 -6.11
CA TRP A 84 -21.55 -5.22 -5.47
C TRP A 84 -21.78 -5.22 -3.97
N ASN A 85 -21.38 -4.16 -3.27
CA ASN A 85 -21.56 -4.02 -1.83
C ASN A 85 -23.05 -3.98 -1.42
N LYS A 86 -23.93 -3.52 -2.31
CA LYS A 86 -25.39 -3.52 -2.10
C LYS A 86 -26.09 -4.80 -2.59
N SER A 87 -25.39 -5.67 -3.31
CA SER A 87 -25.97 -6.84 -3.96
C SER A 87 -26.50 -7.86 -2.95
N PHE A 88 -27.60 -8.52 -3.32
CA PHE A 88 -28.15 -9.63 -2.53
C PHE A 88 -27.16 -10.79 -2.42
N LEU A 89 -26.40 -11.06 -3.49
CA LEU A 89 -25.40 -12.12 -3.53
C LEU A 89 -24.32 -11.93 -2.46
N LEU A 90 -23.79 -10.72 -2.29
CA LEU A 90 -22.79 -10.47 -1.24
C LEU A 90 -23.36 -10.66 0.17
N LYS A 91 -24.61 -10.24 0.40
CA LYS A 91 -25.30 -10.48 1.68
C LYS A 91 -25.46 -11.98 1.97
N VAL A 92 -25.80 -12.79 0.96
CA VAL A 92 -25.88 -14.25 1.09
C VAL A 92 -24.50 -14.84 1.40
N ILE A 93 -23.45 -14.38 0.72
CA ILE A 93 -22.06 -14.78 1.00
C ILE A 93 -21.70 -14.49 2.46
N HIS A 94 -22.00 -13.30 2.98
CA HIS A 94 -21.76 -12.94 4.39
C HIS A 94 -22.45 -13.90 5.35
N VAL A 95 -23.71 -14.23 5.12
CA VAL A 95 -24.47 -15.18 5.96
C VAL A 95 -23.84 -16.57 5.93
N ILE A 96 -23.53 -17.10 4.73
CA ILE A 96 -22.91 -18.43 4.58
C ILE A 96 -21.59 -18.48 5.35
N PHE A 97 -20.71 -17.50 5.16
CA PHE A 97 -19.41 -17.49 5.81
C PHE A 97 -19.49 -17.20 7.31
N THR A 98 -20.48 -16.44 7.78
CA THR A 98 -20.77 -16.28 9.22
C THR A 98 -21.11 -17.62 9.85
N VAL A 99 -21.99 -18.40 9.22
CA VAL A 99 -22.38 -19.74 9.69
C VAL A 99 -21.18 -20.70 9.63
N LEU A 100 -20.42 -20.70 8.54
CA LEU A 100 -19.22 -21.54 8.43
C LEU A 100 -18.17 -21.19 9.49
N HIS A 101 -17.94 -19.90 9.76
CA HIS A 101 -17.06 -19.48 10.84
C HIS A 101 -17.59 -19.92 12.20
N PHE A 102 -18.89 -19.76 12.47
CA PHE A 102 -19.50 -20.21 13.72
C PHE A 102 -19.29 -21.72 13.97
N LEU A 103 -19.44 -22.54 12.91
CA LEU A 103 -19.30 -24.00 12.98
C LEU A 103 -17.85 -24.46 13.06
N THR A 104 -16.93 -23.82 12.34
CA THR A 104 -15.53 -24.29 12.18
C THR A 104 -14.52 -23.53 13.01
N ARG A 105 -14.88 -22.33 13.49
CA ARG A 105 -13.98 -21.36 14.15
C ARG A 105 -12.75 -20.99 13.32
N ASN A 106 -12.84 -21.09 11.99
CA ASN A 106 -11.74 -20.75 11.09
C ASN A 106 -11.79 -19.25 10.70
N ASP A 107 -10.69 -18.55 10.92
CA ASP A 107 -10.53 -17.11 10.67
C ASP A 107 -10.61 -16.73 9.19
N ARG A 108 -10.33 -17.67 8.27
CA ARG A 108 -10.53 -17.45 6.84
C ARG A 108 -12.01 -17.21 6.51
N TYR A 109 -12.92 -17.94 7.14
CA TYR A 109 -14.36 -17.73 6.95
C TYR A 109 -14.84 -16.48 7.64
N LEU A 110 -14.20 -16.10 8.75
CA LEU A 110 -14.43 -14.80 9.38
C LEU A 110 -14.08 -13.68 8.39
N ALA A 111 -12.89 -13.70 7.77
CA ALA A 111 -12.50 -12.74 6.74
C ALA A 111 -13.52 -12.62 5.59
N ALA A 112 -14.06 -13.75 5.13
CA ALA A 112 -15.06 -13.75 4.07
C ALA A 112 -16.45 -13.27 4.54
N SER A 113 -16.78 -13.40 5.83
CA SER A 113 -18.10 -13.04 6.36
C SER A 113 -18.36 -11.53 6.40
N PHE A 114 -17.31 -10.70 6.33
CA PHE A 114 -17.40 -9.24 6.24
C PHE A 114 -16.68 -8.68 5.02
N LEU A 115 -16.48 -9.51 3.98
CA LEU A 115 -15.86 -9.08 2.73
C LEU A 115 -16.59 -7.84 2.17
N THR A 116 -15.88 -6.74 2.04
CA THR A 116 -16.36 -5.55 1.35
C THR A 116 -15.41 -5.23 0.20
N PHE A 117 -16.00 -4.81 -0.92
CA PHE A 117 -15.22 -4.32 -2.05
C PHE A 117 -14.84 -2.86 -1.82
N SER A 118 -13.65 -2.50 -2.30
CA SER A 118 -13.11 -1.15 -2.24
C SER A 118 -12.47 -0.78 -3.58
N THR A 119 -12.51 0.50 -3.94
CA THR A 119 -11.82 1.05 -5.12
C THR A 119 -10.30 0.98 -5.00
N HIS A 120 -9.77 0.88 -3.78
CA HIS A 120 -8.35 0.68 -3.55
C HIS A 120 -7.87 -0.69 -4.05
N GLN A 121 -8.71 -1.72 -3.94
CA GLN A 121 -8.36 -3.08 -4.36
C GLN A 121 -8.31 -3.20 -5.89
N THR A 122 -7.37 -4.00 -6.39
CA THR A 122 -7.21 -4.25 -7.83
C THR A 122 -8.37 -5.07 -8.40
N SER A 123 -8.98 -5.95 -7.60
CA SER A 123 -10.08 -6.85 -7.98
C SER A 123 -11.18 -6.18 -8.81
N MET A 124 -11.71 -5.06 -8.31
CA MET A 124 -12.83 -4.37 -8.94
C MET A 124 -12.42 -3.56 -10.17
N LYS A 125 -11.22 -2.98 -10.15
CA LYS A 125 -10.66 -2.26 -11.31
C LYS A 125 -10.34 -3.22 -12.44
N LEU A 126 -9.88 -4.42 -12.14
CA LEU A 126 -9.62 -5.46 -13.12
C LEU A 126 -10.92 -6.03 -13.72
N SER A 127 -11.96 -6.24 -12.90
CA SER A 127 -13.30 -6.58 -13.42
C SER A 127 -13.85 -5.47 -14.33
N TRP A 128 -13.62 -4.21 -13.98
CA TRP A 128 -13.95 -3.07 -14.86
C TRP A 128 -13.18 -3.14 -16.19
N VAL A 129 -11.88 -3.44 -16.19
CA VAL A 129 -11.07 -3.57 -17.42
C VAL A 129 -11.69 -4.60 -18.36
N PHE A 130 -12.00 -5.81 -17.89
CA PHE A 130 -12.58 -6.84 -18.76
C PHE A 130 -14.01 -6.56 -19.23
N LYS A 131 -14.73 -5.65 -18.56
CA LYS A 131 -16.07 -5.21 -19.00
C LYS A 131 -16.02 -4.07 -20.02
N ASN A 132 -14.93 -3.29 -20.05
CA ASN A 132 -14.87 -2.04 -20.81
C ASN A 132 -13.79 -2.03 -21.89
N ILE A 133 -12.77 -2.88 -21.80
CA ILE A 133 -11.66 -2.98 -22.76
C ILE A 133 -11.76 -4.31 -23.50
N HIS A 134 -12.41 -4.27 -24.66
CA HIS A 134 -12.74 -5.47 -25.43
C HIS A 134 -11.51 -6.28 -25.83
N GLU A 135 -10.41 -5.63 -26.20
CA GLU A 135 -9.17 -6.31 -26.56
C GLU A 135 -8.58 -7.11 -25.40
N ALA A 136 -8.65 -6.57 -24.18
CA ALA A 136 -8.16 -7.25 -22.98
C ALA A 136 -9.04 -8.47 -22.65
N GLU A 137 -10.37 -8.32 -22.76
CA GLU A 137 -11.34 -9.40 -22.54
C GLU A 137 -11.14 -10.56 -23.53
N GLU A 138 -11.05 -10.26 -24.83
CA GLU A 138 -10.85 -11.27 -25.88
C GLU A 138 -9.48 -11.96 -25.75
N ALA A 139 -8.43 -11.21 -25.42
CA ALA A 139 -7.13 -11.79 -25.14
C ALA A 139 -7.18 -12.73 -23.93
N ALA A 140 -7.90 -12.36 -22.87
CA ALA A 140 -8.04 -13.17 -21.67
C ALA A 140 -8.81 -14.47 -21.93
N LYS A 141 -9.92 -14.43 -22.69
CA LYS A 141 -10.66 -15.63 -23.14
C LYS A 141 -9.78 -16.59 -23.95
N ARG A 142 -8.82 -16.07 -24.71
CA ARG A 142 -7.87 -16.84 -25.53
C ARG A 142 -6.57 -17.19 -24.81
N ASN A 143 -6.48 -16.95 -23.50
CA ASN A 143 -5.29 -17.19 -22.69
C ASN A 143 -4.01 -16.45 -23.20
N ASN A 144 -4.22 -15.28 -23.81
CA ASN A 144 -3.19 -14.39 -24.35
C ASN A 144 -3.08 -13.07 -23.56
N CYS A 145 -3.71 -12.97 -22.38
CA CYS A 145 -3.61 -11.82 -21.50
C CYS A 145 -2.75 -12.17 -20.28
N CYS A 146 -1.88 -11.23 -19.89
CA CYS A 146 -1.15 -11.24 -18.64
C CYS A 146 -1.62 -10.09 -17.77
N PHE A 147 -1.66 -10.34 -16.47
CA PHE A 147 -1.90 -9.34 -15.43
C PHE A 147 -0.62 -9.13 -14.62
N GLY A 148 -0.39 -7.90 -14.15
CA GLY A 148 0.68 -7.64 -13.22
C GLY A 148 0.49 -6.32 -12.48
N THR A 149 0.90 -6.31 -11.22
CA THR A 149 1.26 -5.08 -10.51
C THR A 149 2.58 -4.53 -11.07
N VAL A 150 3.00 -3.35 -10.61
CA VAL A 150 4.18 -2.65 -11.15
C VAL A 150 5.45 -3.51 -11.07
N ASP A 151 5.66 -4.25 -9.98
CA ASP A 151 6.76 -5.21 -9.80
C ASP A 151 6.80 -6.26 -10.92
N THR A 152 5.65 -6.88 -11.22
CA THR A 152 5.52 -7.93 -12.24
C THR A 152 5.82 -7.37 -13.63
N TRP A 153 5.35 -6.15 -13.92
CA TRP A 153 5.63 -5.48 -15.18
C TRP A 153 7.11 -5.12 -15.33
N LEU A 154 7.72 -4.53 -14.29
CA LEU A 154 9.14 -4.19 -14.29
C LEU A 154 10.00 -5.45 -14.46
N LEU A 155 9.67 -6.54 -13.77
CA LEU A 155 10.34 -7.83 -13.96
C LEU A 155 10.20 -8.35 -15.39
N TYR A 156 8.99 -8.34 -15.94
CA TYR A 156 8.73 -8.74 -17.33
C TYR A 156 9.56 -7.90 -18.32
N ARG A 157 9.60 -6.58 -18.14
CA ARG A 157 10.37 -5.66 -18.99
C ARG A 157 11.88 -5.87 -18.85
N LEU A 158 12.39 -5.95 -17.62
CA LEU A 158 13.80 -6.17 -17.32
C LEU A 158 14.31 -7.47 -17.94
N THR A 159 13.49 -8.52 -17.92
CA THR A 159 13.86 -9.86 -18.42
C THR A 159 13.44 -10.09 -19.87
N LYS A 160 12.97 -9.05 -20.58
CA LYS A 160 12.42 -9.11 -21.95
C LYS A 160 11.38 -10.23 -22.14
N GLY A 161 10.55 -10.42 -21.13
CA GLY A 161 9.46 -11.37 -21.10
C GLY A 161 9.85 -12.82 -20.81
N SER A 162 11.12 -13.10 -20.50
CA SER A 162 11.54 -14.45 -20.10
C SER A 162 11.04 -14.85 -18.72
N VAL A 163 10.73 -13.87 -17.85
CA VAL A 163 10.19 -14.11 -16.51
C VAL A 163 8.87 -13.39 -16.34
N TYR A 164 7.89 -14.13 -15.83
CA TYR A 164 6.57 -13.64 -15.45
C TYR A 164 6.25 -14.15 -14.05
N ALA A 165 6.36 -13.28 -13.05
CA ALA A 165 6.19 -13.63 -11.63
C ALA A 165 5.91 -12.37 -10.80
N THR A 166 5.35 -12.57 -9.61
CA THR A 166 5.24 -11.56 -8.53
C THR A 166 5.72 -12.16 -7.21
N ASP A 167 5.82 -11.36 -6.16
CA ASP A 167 6.07 -11.84 -4.80
C ASP A 167 4.79 -11.88 -3.94
N TYR A 168 4.87 -12.54 -2.78
CA TYR A 168 3.73 -12.66 -1.87
C TYR A 168 3.21 -11.31 -1.34
N SER A 169 4.09 -10.33 -1.12
CA SER A 169 3.69 -9.03 -0.58
C SER A 169 2.85 -8.25 -1.59
N ASN A 170 3.31 -8.11 -2.84
CA ASN A 170 2.54 -7.48 -3.93
C ASN A 170 1.25 -8.24 -4.24
N ALA A 171 1.32 -9.58 -4.31
CA ALA A 171 0.13 -10.41 -4.55
C ALA A 171 -0.96 -10.18 -3.48
N SER A 172 -0.57 -10.18 -2.19
CA SER A 172 -1.52 -9.98 -1.07
C SER A 172 -2.22 -8.62 -1.10
N ALA A 173 -1.58 -7.59 -1.67
CA ALA A 173 -2.15 -6.24 -1.76
C ALA A 173 -3.16 -6.06 -2.91
N THR A 174 -3.35 -7.06 -3.77
CA THR A 174 -4.28 -6.97 -4.92
C THR A 174 -5.76 -7.01 -4.52
N GLY A 175 -6.08 -7.53 -3.34
CA GLY A 175 -7.46 -7.87 -2.97
C GLY A 175 -8.02 -9.12 -3.67
N ILE A 176 -7.20 -9.84 -4.44
CA ILE A 176 -7.58 -11.08 -5.13
C ILE A 176 -6.85 -12.29 -4.56
N PHE A 177 -5.62 -12.10 -4.10
CA PHE A 177 -4.85 -13.17 -3.46
C PHE A 177 -5.42 -13.48 -2.07
N ASP A 178 -5.59 -14.76 -1.76
CA ASP A 178 -6.02 -15.23 -0.44
C ASP A 178 -4.78 -15.41 0.47
N PRO A 179 -4.54 -14.53 1.46
CA PRO A 179 -3.35 -14.61 2.30
C PRO A 179 -3.36 -15.82 3.23
N PHE A 180 -4.53 -16.41 3.53
CA PHE A 180 -4.66 -17.60 4.37
C PHE A 180 -4.28 -18.86 3.60
N MET A 181 -4.72 -18.97 2.34
CA MET A 181 -4.41 -20.10 1.46
C MET A 181 -3.10 -19.93 0.69
N LYS A 182 -2.56 -18.71 0.64
CA LYS A 182 -1.32 -18.36 -0.06
C LYS A 182 -1.42 -18.63 -1.57
N CYS A 183 -2.58 -18.36 -2.15
CA CYS A 183 -2.83 -18.52 -3.58
C CYS A 183 -3.86 -17.51 -4.11
N TRP A 184 -3.91 -17.34 -5.44
CA TRP A 184 -4.96 -16.56 -6.10
C TRP A 184 -6.35 -17.14 -5.80
N ASN A 185 -7.30 -16.28 -5.39
CA ASN A 185 -8.62 -16.72 -4.97
C ASN A 185 -9.52 -17.03 -6.17
N SER A 186 -9.61 -18.32 -6.53
CA SER A 186 -10.43 -18.78 -7.66
C SER A 186 -11.93 -18.51 -7.49
N GLY A 187 -12.45 -18.58 -6.26
CA GLY A 187 -13.85 -18.28 -5.98
C GLY A 187 -14.19 -16.81 -6.23
N LEU A 188 -13.31 -15.90 -5.80
CA LEU A 188 -13.46 -14.48 -6.06
C LEU A 188 -13.29 -14.15 -7.55
N CYS A 189 -12.33 -14.80 -8.21
CA CYS A 189 -12.13 -14.65 -9.66
C CYS A 189 -13.37 -15.11 -10.44
N TYR A 190 -13.98 -16.24 -10.08
CA TYR A 190 -15.23 -16.69 -10.67
C TYR A 190 -16.36 -15.69 -10.43
N LEU A 191 -16.49 -15.18 -9.20
CA LEU A 191 -17.52 -14.19 -8.83
C LEU A 191 -17.43 -12.89 -9.66
N LEU A 192 -16.20 -12.46 -9.97
CA LEU A 192 -15.94 -11.21 -10.70
C LEU A 192 -15.75 -11.41 -12.22
N SER A 193 -15.93 -12.64 -12.71
CA SER A 193 -15.68 -13.04 -14.10
C SER A 193 -14.24 -12.75 -14.57
N ILE A 194 -13.27 -12.98 -13.70
CA ILE A 194 -11.84 -12.79 -14.00
C ILE A 194 -11.19 -14.16 -14.24
N PRO A 195 -10.54 -14.41 -15.39
CA PRO A 195 -9.91 -15.69 -15.67
C PRO A 195 -8.64 -15.90 -14.86
N MET A 196 -8.52 -17.05 -14.18
CA MET A 196 -7.35 -17.40 -13.36
C MET A 196 -6.03 -17.46 -14.13
N SER A 197 -6.10 -17.71 -15.44
CA SER A 197 -4.91 -17.93 -16.26
C SER A 197 -4.08 -16.67 -16.52
N ILE A 198 -4.62 -15.50 -16.22
CA ILE A 198 -3.93 -14.23 -16.41
C ILE A 198 -2.93 -13.93 -15.29
N TYR A 199 -2.98 -14.63 -14.15
CA TYR A 199 -2.19 -14.23 -12.98
C TYR A 199 -0.77 -14.82 -13.00
N PRO A 200 0.22 -14.07 -12.48
CA PRO A 200 1.59 -14.56 -12.40
C PRO A 200 1.75 -15.63 -11.31
N PRO A 201 2.67 -16.59 -11.48
CA PRO A 201 3.20 -17.37 -10.37
C PRO A 201 3.73 -16.45 -9.25
N VAL A 202 3.39 -16.78 -8.01
CA VAL A 202 3.88 -16.06 -6.82
C VAL A 202 5.13 -16.76 -6.30
N LYS A 203 6.18 -15.98 -5.99
CA LYS A 203 7.47 -16.45 -5.48
C LYS A 203 7.78 -15.83 -4.12
N ASP A 204 8.80 -16.35 -3.47
CA ASP A 204 9.40 -15.76 -2.27
C ASP A 204 9.80 -14.30 -2.53
N THR A 205 9.73 -13.45 -1.50
CA THR A 205 10.04 -12.01 -1.56
C THR A 205 11.54 -11.78 -1.80
N SER A 206 12.38 -12.57 -1.13
CA SER A 206 13.83 -12.64 -1.37
C SER A 206 14.12 -13.90 -2.19
N PHE A 207 14.27 -13.74 -3.50
CA PHE A 207 14.33 -14.83 -4.48
C PHE A 207 15.08 -14.40 -5.74
N ASN A 208 15.76 -15.33 -6.41
CA ASN A 208 16.38 -15.06 -7.70
C ASN A 208 15.33 -15.09 -8.83
N PHE A 209 14.90 -13.92 -9.27
CA PHE A 209 13.94 -13.72 -10.35
C PHE A 209 14.58 -13.71 -11.75
N GLY A 210 15.84 -14.14 -11.88
CA GLY A 210 16.60 -14.09 -13.12
C GLY A 210 17.50 -12.85 -13.17
N SER A 211 17.69 -12.29 -14.37
CA SER A 211 18.56 -11.12 -14.54
C SER A 211 17.97 -10.16 -15.55
N ALA A 212 18.20 -8.87 -15.30
CA ALA A 212 17.98 -7.83 -16.29
C ALA A 212 18.81 -8.13 -17.54
N ASP A 213 18.19 -7.99 -18.71
CA ASP A 213 18.84 -8.19 -19.99
C ASP A 213 19.97 -7.17 -20.20
N SER A 214 21.09 -7.63 -20.77
CA SER A 214 22.28 -6.80 -20.92
C SER A 214 22.08 -5.58 -21.81
N GLU A 215 21.10 -5.57 -22.72
CA GLU A 215 20.83 -4.38 -23.54
C GLU A 215 20.26 -3.21 -22.74
N ILE A 216 19.71 -3.46 -21.54
CA ILE A 216 19.09 -2.43 -20.71
C ILE A 216 20.16 -1.62 -19.97
N PHE A 217 21.10 -2.30 -19.32
CA PHE A 217 22.13 -1.68 -18.49
C PHE A 217 23.57 -1.86 -19.00
N GLY A 218 23.76 -2.46 -20.18
CA GLY A 218 25.07 -2.79 -20.75
C GLY A 218 25.70 -4.08 -20.21
N VAL A 219 25.15 -4.62 -19.12
CA VAL A 219 25.55 -5.87 -18.46
C VAL A 219 24.31 -6.55 -17.89
N THR A 220 24.38 -7.86 -17.65
CA THR A 220 23.34 -8.55 -16.90
C THR A 220 23.40 -8.14 -15.42
N VAL A 221 22.24 -7.85 -14.83
CA VAL A 221 22.12 -7.51 -13.41
C VAL A 221 21.13 -8.47 -12.75
N PRO A 222 21.53 -9.28 -11.75
CA PRO A 222 20.62 -10.20 -11.08
C PRO A 222 19.46 -9.47 -10.41
N ILE A 223 18.24 -10.01 -10.51
CA ILE A 223 17.05 -9.47 -9.83
C ILE A 223 16.76 -10.39 -8.65
N MET A 224 17.02 -9.91 -7.44
CA MET A 224 17.16 -10.76 -6.25
C MET A 224 16.07 -10.53 -5.19
N ALA A 225 15.22 -9.52 -5.38
CA ALA A 225 14.04 -9.34 -4.56
C ALA A 225 12.96 -8.55 -5.30
N MET A 226 11.72 -8.84 -4.94
CA MET A 226 10.57 -7.98 -5.23
C MET A 226 9.73 -7.89 -3.98
N VAL A 227 9.28 -6.68 -3.64
CA VAL A 227 8.53 -6.43 -2.41
C VAL A 227 7.63 -5.21 -2.60
N ALA A 228 6.47 -5.20 -1.98
CA ALA A 228 5.60 -4.03 -1.96
C ALA A 228 6.18 -2.92 -1.07
N ASP A 229 5.96 -1.65 -1.44
CA ASP A 229 6.57 -0.48 -0.78
C ASP A 229 6.42 -0.41 0.74
N GLN A 230 5.22 -0.63 1.26
CA GLN A 230 4.98 -0.60 2.70
C GLN A 230 5.66 -1.75 3.42
N GLN A 231 5.62 -2.97 2.85
CA GLN A 231 6.31 -4.14 3.35
C GLN A 231 7.83 -3.99 3.31
N ALA A 232 8.34 -3.40 2.23
CA ALA A 232 9.75 -3.09 2.07
C ALA A 232 10.20 -2.13 3.18
N ALA A 233 9.40 -1.09 3.44
CA ALA A 233 9.70 -0.15 4.51
C ALA A 233 9.62 -0.78 5.91
N VAL A 234 8.66 -1.67 6.19
CA VAL A 234 8.64 -2.45 7.44
C VAL A 234 9.94 -3.26 7.59
N PHE A 235 10.40 -3.88 6.51
CA PHE A 235 11.65 -4.64 6.52
C PHE A 235 12.90 -3.74 6.68
N GLY A 236 12.95 -2.61 5.97
CA GLY A 236 14.06 -1.64 6.04
C GLY A 236 14.17 -0.95 7.40
N GLU A 237 13.04 -0.77 8.09
CA GLU A 237 12.96 -0.30 9.48
C GLU A 237 13.35 -1.37 10.51
N CYS A 238 13.74 -2.57 10.07
CA CYS A 238 14.07 -3.68 10.95
C CYS A 238 12.93 -4.08 11.90
N CYS A 239 11.67 -4.00 11.44
CA CYS A 239 10.49 -4.45 12.19
C CYS A 239 10.29 -5.97 12.05
N PHE A 240 11.30 -6.75 12.45
CA PHE A 240 11.35 -8.19 12.22
C PHE A 240 10.57 -9.02 13.24
N HIS A 241 10.23 -8.46 14.40
CA HIS A 241 9.60 -9.19 15.48
C HIS A 241 8.08 -8.95 15.56
N PRO A 242 7.30 -9.96 15.98
CA PRO A 242 5.87 -9.76 16.22
C PRO A 242 5.63 -8.61 17.20
N GLY A 243 4.74 -7.69 16.83
CA GLY A 243 4.45 -6.47 17.58
C GLY A 243 5.33 -5.27 17.24
N ASP A 244 6.34 -5.43 16.37
CA ASP A 244 6.99 -4.28 15.74
C ASP A 244 6.02 -3.60 14.76
N VAL A 245 6.03 -2.27 14.79
CA VAL A 245 5.10 -1.43 14.04
C VAL A 245 5.87 -0.41 13.24
N LYS A 246 5.46 -0.26 11.99
CA LYS A 246 5.86 0.84 11.12
C LYS A 246 4.64 1.68 10.76
N VAL A 247 4.76 2.98 10.95
CA VAL A 247 3.70 3.96 10.70
C VAL A 247 4.16 4.95 9.64
N THR A 248 3.52 4.94 8.48
CA THR A 248 3.72 6.01 7.50
C THR A 248 2.68 7.08 7.66
N MET A 249 3.09 8.33 7.72
CA MET A 249 2.20 9.49 7.72
C MET A 249 2.52 10.42 6.54
N GLY A 250 1.86 10.16 5.42
CA GLY A 250 1.91 10.95 4.19
C GLY A 250 0.54 11.53 3.86
N THR A 251 0.12 11.46 2.59
CA THR A 251 -1.25 11.85 2.18
C THR A 251 -2.32 11.09 2.97
N GLY A 252 -2.11 9.79 3.19
CA GLY A 252 -2.81 8.97 4.18
C GLY A 252 -1.85 8.46 5.26
N GLY A 253 -2.38 7.66 6.18
CA GLY A 253 -1.61 6.97 7.21
C GLY A 253 -1.73 5.46 7.10
N PHE A 254 -0.62 4.76 7.26
CA PHE A 254 -0.59 3.29 7.21
C PHE A 254 0.15 2.75 8.43
N TRP A 255 -0.56 2.06 9.31
CA TRP A 255 0.00 1.33 10.44
C TRP A 255 0.17 -0.13 10.04
N ASN A 256 1.42 -0.54 9.84
CA ASN A 256 1.77 -1.92 9.50
C ASN A 256 2.35 -2.60 10.73
N VAL A 257 1.68 -3.65 11.20
CA VAL A 257 2.05 -4.40 12.41
C VAL A 257 2.53 -5.78 12.00
N ASN A 258 3.74 -6.15 12.40
CA ASN A 258 4.24 -7.50 12.21
C ASN A 258 3.49 -8.47 13.13
N THR A 259 2.82 -9.48 12.55
CA THR A 259 2.06 -10.49 13.29
C THR A 259 2.73 -11.87 13.29
N GLY A 260 3.98 -11.95 12.84
CA GLY A 260 4.73 -13.20 12.72
C GLY A 260 4.09 -14.16 11.73
N GLU A 261 4.03 -15.44 12.08
CA GLU A 261 3.53 -16.50 11.19
C GLU A 261 1.99 -16.59 11.15
N HIS A 262 1.28 -15.74 11.88
CA HIS A 262 -0.16 -15.78 12.01
C HIS A 262 -0.84 -14.72 11.13
N ALA A 263 -1.62 -15.18 10.15
CA ALA A 263 -2.54 -14.34 9.39
C ALA A 263 -3.66 -13.84 10.30
N PHE A 264 -4.00 -12.55 10.20
CA PHE A 264 -5.01 -11.92 11.04
C PHE A 264 -6.33 -11.76 10.29
N ALA A 265 -7.46 -12.13 10.91
CA ALA A 265 -8.79 -11.77 10.40
C ALA A 265 -9.46 -10.81 11.39
N SER A 266 -9.95 -9.67 10.90
CA SER A 266 -10.63 -8.69 11.74
C SER A 266 -11.95 -8.24 11.14
N GLN A 267 -13.00 -8.21 11.97
CA GLN A 267 -14.24 -7.49 11.63
C GLN A 267 -14.07 -5.96 11.61
N THR A 268 -12.86 -5.45 11.88
CA THR A 268 -12.53 -4.02 11.93
C THR A 268 -11.62 -3.62 10.77
N ASP A 269 -11.28 -2.33 10.66
CA ASP A 269 -10.52 -1.70 9.56
C ASP A 269 -9.05 -2.16 9.39
N LEU A 270 -8.73 -3.42 9.73
CA LEU A 270 -7.42 -4.03 9.59
C LEU A 270 -7.41 -5.05 8.46
N TYR A 271 -6.52 -4.86 7.50
CA TYR A 271 -6.37 -5.73 6.33
C TYR A 271 -5.20 -6.71 6.52
N PRO A 272 -5.40 -8.03 6.31
CA PRO A 272 -4.31 -8.99 6.33
C PRO A 272 -3.46 -8.87 5.07
N LEU A 273 -2.17 -8.63 5.28
CA LEU A 273 -1.16 -8.64 4.24
C LEU A 273 -0.10 -9.69 4.53
N ILE A 274 0.63 -10.08 3.49
CA ILE A 274 1.87 -10.82 3.65
C ILE A 274 2.98 -9.78 3.66
N GLY A 275 3.79 -9.79 4.73
CA GLY A 275 4.97 -8.94 4.87
C GLY A 275 6.06 -9.41 3.93
N TRP A 276 6.54 -10.64 4.17
CA TRP A 276 7.53 -11.27 3.31
C TRP A 276 7.51 -12.79 3.45
N LYS A 277 8.11 -13.42 2.45
CA LYS A 277 8.45 -14.84 2.45
C LYS A 277 9.93 -14.98 2.13
N ILE A 278 10.71 -15.58 3.04
CA ILE A 278 12.15 -15.79 2.86
C ILE A 278 12.51 -17.24 3.25
N GLY A 279 12.68 -18.12 2.26
CA GLY A 279 13.14 -19.49 2.51
C GLY A 279 12.10 -20.33 3.27
N LYS A 280 12.22 -20.47 4.59
CA LYS A 280 11.18 -21.11 5.43
C LYS A 280 10.33 -20.10 6.19
N GLU A 281 10.85 -18.89 6.39
CA GLU A 281 10.18 -17.83 7.12
C GLU A 281 9.01 -17.27 6.31
N PHE A 282 7.88 -17.08 6.96
CA PHE A 282 6.67 -16.51 6.38
C PHE A 282 6.08 -15.51 7.38
N VAL A 283 6.12 -14.22 7.06
CA VAL A 283 5.66 -13.16 7.96
C VAL A 283 4.42 -12.49 7.39
N TYR A 284 3.41 -12.33 8.24
CA TYR A 284 2.19 -11.59 7.99
C TYR A 284 2.26 -10.20 8.61
N LEU A 285 1.52 -9.28 8.01
CA LEU A 285 1.24 -7.96 8.56
C LEU A 285 -0.26 -7.76 8.74
N ALA A 286 -0.63 -7.03 9.79
CA ALA A 286 -1.93 -6.39 9.86
C ALA A 286 -1.75 -4.91 9.51
N GLU A 287 -2.44 -4.45 8.46
CA GLU A 287 -2.40 -3.05 8.05
C GLU A 287 -3.69 -2.34 8.46
N GLY A 288 -3.54 -1.28 9.25
CA GLY A 288 -4.57 -0.28 9.48
C GLY A 288 -4.33 0.94 8.60
N CYS A 289 -5.38 1.43 7.93
CA CYS A 289 -5.29 2.61 7.08
C CYS A 289 -6.09 3.77 7.69
N MET A 290 -5.54 4.97 7.59
CA MET A 290 -6.22 6.23 7.87
C MET A 290 -6.20 7.07 6.61
N THR A 291 -7.36 7.42 6.10
CA THR A 291 -7.49 8.36 5.01
C THR A 291 -7.31 9.79 5.53
N ASP A 292 -6.91 10.70 4.64
CA ASP A 292 -6.98 12.15 4.83
C ASP A 292 -6.06 12.83 5.87
N ILE A 293 -4.92 12.22 6.21
CA ILE A 293 -3.93 12.89 7.08
C ILE A 293 -3.30 14.09 6.36
N GLY A 294 -2.47 13.80 5.35
CA GLY A 294 -1.81 14.83 4.56
C GLY A 294 -2.80 15.61 3.71
N THR A 295 -3.92 14.99 3.29
CA THR A 295 -5.00 15.69 2.57
C THR A 295 -5.58 16.83 3.41
N ALA A 296 -5.84 16.62 4.72
CA ALA A 296 -6.37 17.67 5.58
C ALA A 296 -5.38 18.83 5.77
N ILE A 297 -4.09 18.52 5.93
CA ILE A 297 -3.02 19.52 6.02
C ILE A 297 -2.92 20.29 4.69
N LYS A 298 -2.95 19.57 3.56
CA LYS A 298 -2.88 20.19 2.23
C LYS A 298 -4.08 21.10 1.96
N TRP A 299 -5.29 20.63 2.27
CA TRP A 299 -6.51 21.44 2.18
C TRP A 299 -6.40 22.72 3.03
N ALA A 300 -5.90 22.60 4.26
CA ALA A 300 -5.71 23.74 5.15
C ALA A 300 -4.73 24.78 4.57
N GLN A 301 -3.67 24.31 3.90
CA GLN A 301 -2.77 25.17 3.13
C GLN A 301 -3.49 25.86 1.98
N ASP A 302 -4.28 25.11 1.20
CA ASP A 302 -4.97 25.62 0.01
C ASP A 302 -6.05 26.67 0.36
N ILE A 303 -6.68 26.59 1.54
CA ILE A 303 -7.57 27.64 2.06
C ILE A 303 -6.82 28.77 2.80
N ASN A 304 -5.49 28.81 2.69
CA ASN A 304 -4.60 29.84 3.25
C ASN A 304 -4.62 29.94 4.78
N LEU A 305 -4.79 28.81 5.50
CA LEU A 305 -4.54 28.79 6.95
C LEU A 305 -3.06 28.92 7.28
N PHE A 306 -2.16 28.54 6.38
CA PHE A 306 -0.71 28.69 6.50
C PHE A 306 -0.08 28.66 5.10
N THR A 307 1.14 29.18 4.97
CA THR A 307 1.86 29.23 3.69
C THR A 307 2.78 28.03 3.51
N SER A 308 3.56 27.69 4.53
CA SER A 308 4.45 26.52 4.52
C SER A 308 4.03 25.50 5.56
N VAL A 309 4.06 24.20 5.22
CA VAL A 309 3.80 23.12 6.18
C VAL A 309 4.78 23.17 7.36
N ASP A 310 6.00 23.64 7.14
CA ASP A 310 7.05 23.73 8.17
C ASP A 310 6.71 24.75 9.29
N GLU A 311 5.79 25.69 9.03
CA GLU A 311 5.40 26.68 10.04
C GLU A 311 4.32 26.17 11.00
N THR A 312 3.62 25.09 10.61
CA THR A 312 2.46 24.57 11.34
C THR A 312 2.81 24.10 12.76
N GLU A 313 4.01 23.56 12.98
CA GLU A 313 4.49 23.18 14.31
C GLU A 313 4.56 24.40 15.23
N LYS A 314 5.21 25.48 14.77
CA LYS A 314 5.33 26.73 15.55
C LYS A 314 3.96 27.37 15.80
N MET A 315 3.07 27.33 14.80
CA MET A 315 1.70 27.83 14.97
C MET A 315 0.95 27.07 16.07
N ALA A 316 1.01 25.74 16.06
CA ALA A 316 0.34 24.92 17.06
C ALA A 316 0.93 25.09 18.47
N GLN A 317 2.24 25.30 18.58
CA GLN A 317 2.92 25.54 19.86
C GLN A 317 2.77 26.99 20.37
N SER A 318 2.38 27.95 19.51
CA SER A 318 2.18 29.36 19.91
C SER A 318 0.93 29.60 20.76
N VAL A 319 0.02 28.63 20.81
CA VAL A 319 -1.19 28.64 21.65
C VAL A 319 -1.08 27.52 22.67
N ALA A 320 -1.66 27.70 23.86
CA ALA A 320 -1.57 26.69 24.93
C ALA A 320 -2.34 25.41 24.61
N ASP A 321 -3.53 25.56 24.01
CA ASP A 321 -4.43 24.51 23.58
C ASP A 321 -5.23 24.96 22.34
N SER A 322 -6.10 24.10 21.80
CA SER A 322 -7.04 24.43 20.73
C SER A 322 -8.29 25.18 21.22
N GLN A 323 -8.37 25.54 22.51
CA GLN A 323 -9.54 26.13 23.17
C GLN A 323 -10.82 25.30 23.05
N GLY A 324 -10.69 23.98 22.89
CA GLY A 324 -11.83 23.07 22.66
C GLY A 324 -12.32 23.05 21.22
N VAL A 325 -11.58 23.67 20.29
CA VAL A 325 -11.83 23.50 18.85
C VAL A 325 -11.38 22.10 18.44
N CYS A 326 -12.29 21.32 17.87
CA CYS A 326 -12.00 20.01 17.32
C CYS A 326 -12.17 20.03 15.81
N PHE A 327 -11.19 19.47 15.10
CA PHE A 327 -11.30 19.20 13.67
C PHE A 327 -11.57 17.72 13.43
N VAL A 328 -12.61 17.41 12.67
CA VAL A 328 -12.92 16.06 12.21
C VAL A 328 -12.60 16.00 10.72
N PRO A 329 -11.56 15.24 10.29
CA PRO A 329 -11.27 15.06 8.88
C PRO A 329 -12.35 14.18 8.24
N GLY A 330 -12.88 14.63 7.09
CA GLY A 330 -13.93 13.96 6.34
C GLY A 330 -13.89 14.38 4.87
N PHE A 331 -12.73 14.21 4.23
CA PHE A 331 -12.52 14.60 2.82
C PHE A 331 -12.68 13.43 1.86
N GLN A 332 -12.52 12.19 2.32
CA GLN A 332 -12.85 10.97 1.59
C GLN A 332 -14.18 10.37 2.06
N VAL A 333 -14.91 9.80 1.10
CA VAL A 333 -16.16 9.09 1.33
C VAL A 333 -15.88 7.87 2.22
N SER A 334 -16.40 7.91 3.45
CA SER A 334 -16.38 6.74 4.33
C SER A 334 -17.42 5.73 3.86
N LEU A 335 -17.05 4.44 3.81
CA LEU A 335 -17.99 3.35 3.55
C LEU A 335 -19.14 3.31 4.57
N ASN A 336 -18.88 3.80 5.79
CA ASN A 336 -19.84 3.80 6.89
C ASN A 336 -20.74 5.04 6.91
N ASP A 337 -20.31 6.16 6.30
CA ASP A 337 -21.11 7.37 6.19
C ASP A 337 -20.70 8.18 4.94
N PRO A 338 -21.48 8.09 3.84
CA PRO A 338 -21.19 8.81 2.61
C PRO A 338 -21.46 10.32 2.71
N TYR A 339 -22.05 10.81 3.81
CA TYR A 339 -22.34 12.23 4.04
C TYR A 339 -21.37 12.88 5.03
N LEU A 340 -20.42 12.13 5.57
CA LEU A 340 -19.41 12.67 6.47
C LEU A 340 -18.54 13.69 5.74
N GLY A 341 -18.69 14.97 6.12
CA GLY A 341 -17.85 16.05 5.65
C GLY A 341 -16.85 16.50 6.72
N ALA A 342 -15.74 17.11 6.29
CA ALA A 342 -14.82 17.75 7.20
C ALA A 342 -15.51 18.85 8.02
N CYS A 343 -15.24 18.90 9.34
CA CYS A 343 -15.96 19.77 10.26
C CYS A 343 -15.05 20.36 11.33
N PHE A 344 -15.21 21.65 11.61
CA PHE A 344 -14.74 22.29 12.84
C PHE A 344 -15.89 22.41 13.83
N THR A 345 -15.66 22.01 15.07
CA THR A 345 -16.60 22.17 16.19
C THR A 345 -15.92 22.95 17.32
N GLY A 346 -16.70 23.54 18.22
CA GLY A 346 -16.17 24.25 19.39
C GLY A 346 -15.57 25.63 19.11
N LEU A 347 -15.89 26.24 17.95
CA LEU A 347 -15.44 27.59 17.61
C LEU A 347 -15.97 28.63 18.60
N LYS A 348 -15.10 29.56 18.99
CA LYS A 348 -15.37 30.67 19.90
C LYS A 348 -15.00 31.99 19.22
N PRO A 349 -15.53 33.15 19.68
CA PRO A 349 -15.08 34.45 19.18
C PRO A 349 -13.58 34.71 19.35
N SER A 350 -12.94 34.04 20.31
CA SER A 350 -11.49 34.07 20.57
C SER A 350 -10.67 33.13 19.67
N THR A 351 -11.32 32.26 18.89
CA THR A 351 -10.63 31.30 18.03
C THR A 351 -9.81 32.05 16.98
N THR A 352 -8.57 31.62 16.81
CA THR A 352 -7.61 32.24 15.89
C THR A 352 -7.17 31.20 14.87
N ARG A 353 -6.48 31.65 13.82
CA ARG A 353 -5.86 30.76 12.84
C ARG A 353 -4.96 29.70 13.49
N ASN A 354 -4.22 30.05 14.54
CA ASN A 354 -3.32 29.12 15.23
C ASN A 354 -4.09 28.03 15.98
N HIS A 355 -5.25 28.37 16.57
CA HIS A 355 -6.15 27.38 17.17
C HIS A 355 -6.69 26.39 16.13
N LEU A 356 -7.05 26.87 14.91
CA LEU A 356 -7.51 26.00 13.83
C LEU A 356 -6.41 25.06 13.33
N VAL A 357 -5.21 25.58 13.09
CA VAL A 357 -4.04 24.78 12.67
C VAL A 357 -3.70 23.74 13.72
N ARG A 358 -3.69 24.12 15.01
CA ARG A 358 -3.50 23.18 16.11
C ARG A 358 -4.56 22.08 16.09
N ALA A 359 -5.84 22.43 16.00
CA ALA A 359 -6.93 21.44 15.97
C ALA A 359 -6.80 20.44 14.81
N ILE A 360 -6.34 20.88 13.63
CA ILE A 360 -6.04 19.99 12.51
C ILE A 360 -4.91 19.01 12.87
N LEU A 361 -3.80 19.50 13.44
CA LEU A 361 -2.69 18.63 13.85
C LEU A 361 -3.07 17.68 15.00
N GLU A 362 -3.84 18.15 15.99
CA GLU A 362 -4.39 17.32 17.07
C GLU A 362 -5.28 16.20 16.50
N SER A 363 -6.08 16.49 15.46
CA SER A 363 -6.90 15.47 14.80
C SER A 363 -6.09 14.31 14.24
N VAL A 364 -4.89 14.56 13.71
CA VAL A 364 -3.99 13.51 13.22
C VAL A 364 -3.55 12.60 14.38
N ALA A 365 -3.14 13.19 15.50
CA ALA A 365 -2.76 12.43 16.69
C ALA A 365 -3.94 11.63 17.28
N PHE A 366 -5.15 12.19 17.28
CA PHE A 366 -6.36 11.47 17.70
C PHE A 366 -6.68 10.29 16.78
N ARG A 367 -6.55 10.46 15.45
CA ARG A 367 -6.73 9.36 14.50
C ARG A 367 -5.70 8.25 14.72
N ASN A 368 -4.42 8.61 14.91
CA ASN A 368 -3.37 7.64 15.26
C ASN A 368 -3.74 6.85 16.53
N LYS A 369 -4.22 7.53 17.57
CA LYS A 369 -4.67 6.88 18.82
C LYS A 369 -5.86 5.94 18.59
N GLN A 370 -6.86 6.38 17.83
CA GLN A 370 -8.01 5.53 17.48
C GLN A 370 -7.58 4.25 16.77
N LEU A 371 -6.69 4.36 15.78
CA LEU A 371 -6.19 3.21 15.04
C LEU A 371 -5.32 2.30 15.91
N TYR A 372 -4.47 2.88 16.76
CA TYR A 372 -3.70 2.14 17.75
C TYR A 372 -4.60 1.29 18.67
N ASP A 373 -5.69 1.86 19.18
CA ASP A 373 -6.62 1.13 20.05
C ASP A 373 -7.34 -0.01 19.31
N ILE A 374 -7.71 0.21 18.04
CA ILE A 374 -8.24 -0.84 17.17
C ILE A 374 -7.20 -1.95 17.03
N ILE A 375 -5.94 -1.62 16.72
CA ILE A 375 -4.86 -2.59 16.55
C ILE A 375 -4.65 -3.41 17.82
N VAL A 376 -4.46 -2.76 18.97
CA VAL A 376 -4.18 -3.45 20.25
C VAL A 376 -5.32 -4.40 20.62
N LYS A 377 -6.58 -3.97 20.44
CA LYS A 377 -7.76 -4.79 20.73
C LYS A 377 -7.85 -6.02 19.83
N ASN A 378 -7.45 -5.89 18.57
CA ASN A 378 -7.69 -6.88 17.53
C ASN A 378 -6.51 -7.83 17.35
N VAL A 379 -5.29 -7.31 17.17
CA VAL A 379 -4.08 -8.10 16.90
C VAL A 379 -3.68 -8.93 18.13
N ARG A 380 -3.97 -8.45 19.35
CA ARG A 380 -3.67 -9.13 20.63
C ARG A 380 -2.20 -9.53 20.81
N ILE A 381 -1.30 -8.85 20.09
CA ILE A 381 0.15 -8.92 20.28
C ILE A 381 0.58 -7.61 20.94
N PRO A 382 1.38 -7.63 22.03
CA PRO A 382 1.91 -6.42 22.62
C PRO A 382 2.76 -5.66 21.61
N LEU A 383 2.41 -4.39 21.34
CA LEU A 383 3.19 -3.54 20.45
C LEU A 383 4.47 -3.10 21.17
N GLN A 384 5.62 -3.43 20.57
CA GLN A 384 6.94 -3.22 21.17
C GLN A 384 7.58 -1.95 20.63
N THR A 385 8.02 -1.98 19.38
CA THR A 385 8.68 -0.86 18.71
C THR A 385 7.70 -0.18 17.77
N ILE A 386 7.63 1.15 17.80
CA ILE A 386 6.84 1.93 16.86
C ILE A 386 7.79 2.88 16.14
N ARG A 387 7.95 2.68 14.84
CA ARG A 387 8.77 3.52 13.96
C ARG A 387 7.86 4.31 13.04
N ALA A 388 8.16 5.58 12.85
CA ALA A 388 7.36 6.47 12.02
C ALA A 388 8.17 7.12 10.90
N ASP A 389 7.58 7.17 9.72
CA ASP A 389 8.10 7.85 8.55
C ASP A 389 7.02 8.69 7.84
N GLY A 390 7.40 9.33 6.73
CA GLY A 390 6.51 10.16 5.92
C GLY A 390 6.52 11.65 6.30
N GLY A 391 6.06 12.50 5.39
CA GLY A 391 6.19 13.96 5.51
C GLY A 391 5.55 14.55 6.77
N VAL A 392 4.42 14.00 7.22
CA VAL A 392 3.71 14.50 8.42
C VAL A 392 4.45 14.13 9.71
N SER A 393 5.24 13.04 9.70
CA SER A 393 6.11 12.66 10.82
C SER A 393 7.25 13.67 11.08
N ASN A 394 7.46 14.63 10.18
CA ASN A 394 8.41 15.73 10.40
C ASN A 394 7.89 16.79 11.37
N ASN A 395 6.59 16.80 11.69
CA ASN A 395 6.01 17.74 12.65
C ASN A 395 6.12 17.17 14.07
N SER A 396 6.98 17.75 14.90
CA SER A 396 7.30 17.24 16.24
C SER A 396 6.10 17.34 17.19
N PHE A 397 5.20 18.31 16.99
CA PHE A 397 3.96 18.42 17.76
C PHE A 397 3.06 17.21 17.54
N VAL A 398 2.85 16.80 16.28
CA VAL A 398 2.04 15.61 15.94
C VAL A 398 2.68 14.34 16.52
N MET A 399 4.00 14.20 16.38
CA MET A 399 4.74 13.04 16.88
C MET A 399 4.69 12.93 18.41
N GLN A 400 4.93 14.03 19.11
CA GLN A 400 4.90 14.07 20.57
C GLN A 400 3.49 13.78 21.08
N MET A 401 2.47 14.45 20.53
CA MET A 401 1.09 14.21 20.95
C MET A 401 0.63 12.78 20.67
N THR A 402 1.03 12.20 19.53
CA THR A 402 0.73 10.80 19.24
C THR A 402 1.38 9.89 20.28
N SER A 403 2.66 10.11 20.60
CA SER A 403 3.42 9.38 21.63
C SER A 403 2.74 9.48 23.00
N ASP A 404 2.31 10.68 23.39
CA ASP A 404 1.63 10.94 24.67
C ASP A 404 0.28 10.19 24.75
N LEU A 405 -0.52 10.24 23.68
CA LEU A 405 -1.84 9.60 23.62
C LEU A 405 -1.77 8.06 23.66
N ILE A 406 -0.78 7.47 22.98
CA ILE A 406 -0.62 6.01 22.95
C ILE A 406 0.25 5.49 24.11
N ASN A 407 0.91 6.39 24.85
CA ASN A 407 1.85 6.09 25.93
C ASN A 407 2.97 5.13 25.49
N LYS A 408 3.60 5.42 24.35
CA LYS A 408 4.71 4.65 23.77
C LYS A 408 5.69 5.59 23.10
N LYS A 409 6.99 5.29 23.21
CA LYS A 409 8.03 5.96 22.44
C LYS A 409 7.82 5.66 20.95
N ILE A 410 7.89 6.70 20.12
CA ILE A 410 7.91 6.57 18.67
C ILE A 410 9.31 6.93 18.19
N GLU A 411 9.91 6.03 17.42
CA GLU A 411 11.23 6.22 16.83
C GLU A 411 11.09 6.74 15.41
N LYS A 412 12.02 7.60 15.01
CA LYS A 412 12.10 8.11 13.65
C LYS A 412 13.49 7.77 13.10
N PRO A 413 13.58 7.13 11.94
CA PRO A 413 14.87 6.80 11.38
C PRO A 413 15.66 8.05 10.97
N ALA A 414 16.98 7.95 10.98
CA ALA A 414 17.87 8.99 10.45
C ALA A 414 17.93 9.02 8.91
N ASN A 415 17.57 7.91 8.25
CA ASN A 415 17.71 7.71 6.81
C ASN A 415 16.43 8.06 6.03
N ALA A 416 16.59 8.44 4.76
CA ALA A 416 15.55 9.15 4.00
C ALA A 416 14.59 8.27 3.17
N ASP A 417 14.83 6.96 2.99
CA ASP A 417 13.86 6.04 2.35
C ASP A 417 14.04 4.58 2.78
N MET A 418 13.13 4.08 3.61
CA MET A 418 13.16 2.70 4.12
C MET A 418 12.62 1.67 3.14
N SER A 419 11.81 2.08 2.16
CA SER A 419 11.29 1.18 1.14
C SER A 419 12.42 0.70 0.23
N SER A 420 13.22 1.64 -0.27
CA SER A 420 14.41 1.33 -1.08
C SER A 420 15.43 0.51 -0.29
N LEU A 421 15.67 0.86 0.98
CA LEU A 421 16.61 0.14 1.83
C LEU A 421 16.16 -1.30 2.12
N GLY A 422 14.88 -1.51 2.44
CA GLY A 422 14.34 -2.84 2.67
C GLY A 422 14.42 -3.75 1.45
N ALA A 423 14.14 -3.23 0.26
CA ALA A 423 14.34 -3.97 -0.98
C ALA A 423 15.81 -4.35 -1.22
N ALA A 424 16.74 -3.43 -0.92
CA ALA A 424 18.17 -3.70 -1.00
C ALA A 424 18.63 -4.76 0.01
N PHE A 425 18.12 -4.75 1.25
CA PHE A 425 18.40 -5.80 2.23
C PHE A 425 17.87 -7.16 1.78
N LEU A 426 16.64 -7.22 1.28
CA LEU A 426 16.04 -8.45 0.75
C LEU A 426 16.83 -9.00 -0.44
N ALA A 427 17.28 -8.13 -1.35
CA ALA A 427 18.14 -8.53 -2.47
C ALA A 427 19.50 -9.03 -2.00
N GLY A 428 20.09 -8.37 -0.99
CA GLY A 428 21.36 -8.77 -0.37
C GLY A 428 21.30 -10.12 0.35
N LEU A 429 20.15 -10.46 0.95
CA LEU A 429 19.91 -11.79 1.52
C LEU A 429 19.88 -12.88 0.42
N ALA A 430 19.16 -12.65 -0.67
CA ALA A 430 19.08 -13.61 -1.77
C ALA A 430 20.41 -13.76 -2.53
N SER A 431 21.23 -12.70 -2.61
CA SER A 431 22.56 -12.74 -3.22
C SER A 431 23.65 -13.33 -2.30
N GLY A 432 23.32 -13.59 -1.03
CA GLY A 432 24.28 -14.09 -0.04
C GLY A 432 25.27 -13.03 0.46
N MET A 433 25.01 -11.74 0.21
CA MET A 433 25.80 -10.64 0.78
C MET A 433 25.56 -10.47 2.28
N TYR A 434 24.34 -10.76 2.74
CA TYR A 434 23.96 -10.71 4.14
C TYR A 434 23.41 -12.05 4.61
N THR A 435 23.43 -12.27 5.91
CA THR A 435 22.72 -13.37 6.57
C THR A 435 21.68 -12.79 7.54
N LEU A 436 20.55 -13.47 7.74
CA LEU A 436 19.48 -13.10 8.68
C LEU A 436 19.90 -13.12 10.17
N LYS A 437 21.19 -13.26 10.50
CA LYS A 437 21.71 -13.37 11.86
C LYS A 437 22.30 -12.08 12.37
#